data_AF-A0A9E8TKS5-F1
#
_entry.id   AF-A0A9E8TKS5-F1
#
_cell.length_a   1.000
_cell.length_b   1.000
_cell.length_c   1.000
_cell.angle_alpha   90.00
_cell.angle_beta   90.00
_cell.angle_gamma   90.00
#
_symmetry.space_group_name_H-M   'P 1'
#
loop_
_entity.id
_entity.type
_entity.pdbx_description
1 polymer ?
#
loop_
_entity_poly.entity_id
_entity_poly.type
_entity_poly.pdbx_seq_one_letter_code
_entity_poly.pdbx_strand_id
1 'polypeptide(L)'
;MATYYRPTQKMITALLLSAGFTEQVIAPADRIGGAVFHREHADGRQQMAYVFAWSNFSIAEKEGILPCRLCIRITTDVPAPGPEAWKSAPLGSHVYIAFEKDGWDHVEKTFTSHILPVYDAAADDADDMLITLQNELDIAPRAAKVSA
;
A
#
# COMPACT_ATOMS: atom_id res chain seq x y z
N MET A 1 7.94 12.46 -27.01
CA MET A 1 6.90 11.56 -26.45
C MET A 1 6.97 11.69 -24.94
N ALA A 2 5.89 12.08 -24.27
CA ALA A 2 5.89 12.21 -22.81
C ALA A 2 5.91 10.82 -22.17
N THR A 3 6.96 10.53 -21.39
CA THR A 3 7.13 9.27 -20.66
C THR A 3 6.15 9.24 -19.49
N TYR A 4 5.11 8.42 -19.61
CA TYR A 4 4.13 8.17 -18.56
C TYR A 4 4.80 7.41 -17.40
N TYR A 5 5.00 8.06 -16.26
CA TYR A 5 5.44 7.34 -15.06
C TYR A 5 4.22 6.71 -14.37
N ARG A 6 4.10 5.38 -14.50
CA ARG A 6 3.20 4.56 -13.68
C ARG A 6 4.09 3.59 -12.94
N PRO A 7 4.05 3.48 -11.60
CA PRO A 7 4.64 2.32 -10.97
C PRO A 7 3.98 1.09 -11.61
N THR A 8 4.81 0.29 -12.28
CA THR A 8 4.29 -0.89 -12.97
C THR A 8 3.82 -1.88 -11.92
N GLN A 9 2.85 -2.74 -12.27
CA GLN A 9 2.50 -3.86 -11.39
C GLN A 9 3.75 -4.65 -10.99
N LYS A 10 4.74 -4.79 -11.88
CA LYS A 10 6.03 -5.41 -11.59
C LYS A 10 6.81 -4.71 -10.47
N MET A 11 6.82 -3.38 -10.41
CA MET A 11 7.49 -2.62 -9.35
C MET A 11 6.79 -2.81 -8.01
N ILE A 12 5.46 -2.73 -7.99
CA ILE A 12 4.65 -2.99 -6.78
C ILE A 12 4.87 -4.42 -6.29
N THR A 13 4.76 -5.41 -7.18
CA THR A 13 5.02 -6.81 -6.85
C THR A 13 6.43 -6.99 -6.30
N ALA A 14 7.46 -6.41 -6.93
CA ALA A 14 8.83 -6.51 -6.44
C ALA A 14 9.00 -5.95 -5.02
N LEU A 15 8.41 -4.78 -4.72
CA LEU A 15 8.42 -4.18 -3.39
C LEU A 15 7.85 -5.14 -2.34
N LEU A 16 6.66 -5.69 -2.59
CA LEU A 16 5.98 -6.57 -1.63
C LEU A 16 6.68 -7.93 -1.50
N LEU A 17 7.16 -8.52 -2.59
CA LEU A 17 7.92 -9.76 -2.56
C LEU A 17 9.24 -9.61 -1.78
N SER A 18 9.91 -8.45 -1.89
CA SER A 18 11.14 -8.17 -1.13
C SER A 18 10.92 -8.12 0.39
N ALA A 19 9.68 -7.89 0.81
CA ALA A 19 9.25 -7.86 2.21
C ALA A 19 8.65 -9.19 2.69
N GLY A 20 8.82 -10.27 1.92
CA GLY A 20 8.37 -11.61 2.32
C GLY A 20 6.89 -11.88 2.06
N PHE A 21 6.20 -11.01 1.31
CA PHE A 21 4.85 -11.31 0.85
C PHE A 21 4.87 -12.25 -0.36
N THR A 22 3.71 -12.85 -0.64
CA THR A 22 3.41 -13.64 -1.82
C THR A 22 2.18 -13.07 -2.51
N GLU A 23 2.21 -12.93 -3.85
CA GLU A 23 1.06 -12.44 -4.60
C GLU A 23 -0.03 -13.52 -4.67
N GLN A 24 -1.27 -13.15 -4.35
CA GLN A 24 -2.42 -14.04 -4.34
C GLN A 24 -3.25 -13.84 -5.61
N VAL A 25 -3.56 -14.93 -6.31
CA VAL A 25 -4.43 -14.91 -7.49
C VAL A 25 -5.88 -14.97 -7.03
N ILE A 26 -6.49 -13.80 -6.84
CA ILE A 26 -7.90 -13.69 -6.48
C ILE A 26 -8.76 -13.58 -7.75
N ALA A 27 -9.85 -14.34 -7.78
CA ALA A 27 -10.84 -14.31 -8.84
C ALA A 27 -11.37 -12.89 -9.04
N PRO A 28 -11.62 -12.43 -10.29
CA PRO A 28 -12.03 -11.06 -10.54
C PRO A 28 -13.28 -10.61 -9.76
N ALA A 29 -14.24 -11.50 -9.53
CA ALA A 29 -15.47 -11.21 -8.79
C ALA A 29 -15.24 -10.92 -7.30
N ASP A 30 -14.16 -11.48 -6.76
CA ASP A 30 -13.78 -11.41 -5.35
C ASP A 30 -12.70 -10.35 -5.09
N ARG A 31 -12.18 -9.75 -6.16
CA ARG A 31 -11.11 -8.77 -6.10
C ARG A 31 -11.66 -7.40 -5.70
N ILE A 32 -11.28 -6.95 -4.51
CA ILE A 32 -11.59 -5.60 -4.02
C ILE A 32 -10.52 -4.61 -4.53
N GLY A 33 -10.40 -4.51 -5.85
CA GLY A 33 -9.40 -3.69 -6.53
C GLY A 33 -7.95 -4.12 -6.27
N GLY A 34 -7.01 -3.52 -7.02
CA GLY A 34 -5.57 -3.68 -6.79
C GLY A 34 -4.99 -5.09 -6.98
N ALA A 35 -3.73 -5.24 -6.58
CA ALA A 35 -3.05 -6.51 -6.37
C ALA A 35 -3.13 -6.91 -4.90
N VAL A 36 -3.20 -8.21 -4.62
CA VAL A 36 -3.40 -8.74 -3.27
C VAL A 36 -2.20 -9.59 -2.89
N PHE A 37 -1.66 -9.33 -1.71
CA PHE A 37 -0.47 -9.96 -1.21
C PHE A 37 -0.74 -10.58 0.17
N HIS A 38 -0.16 -11.74 0.42
CA HIS A 38 -0.27 -12.48 1.67
C HIS A 38 1.11 -12.70 2.26
N ARG A 39 1.25 -12.50 3.57
CA ARG A 39 2.46 -12.83 4.33
C ARG A 39 2.09 -13.69 5.53
N GLU A 40 2.81 -14.79 5.66
CA GLU A 40 2.75 -15.69 6.82
C GLU A 40 3.99 -15.43 7.69
N HIS A 41 3.75 -15.25 8.99
CA HIS A 41 4.79 -15.06 9.99
C HIS A 41 5.18 -16.39 10.65
N ALA A 42 6.40 -16.46 11.19
CA ALA A 42 6.90 -17.68 11.85
C ALA A 42 6.11 -18.07 13.11
N ASP A 43 5.39 -17.12 13.71
CA ASP A 43 4.50 -17.31 14.86
C ASP A 43 3.07 -17.75 14.45
N GLY A 44 2.82 -17.98 13.16
CA GLY A 44 1.53 -18.41 12.62
C GLY A 44 0.55 -17.29 12.30
N ARG A 45 0.93 -16.02 12.46
CA ARG A 45 0.10 -14.88 12.03
C ARG A 45 0.04 -14.79 10.51
N GLN A 46 -1.13 -14.41 10.00
CA GLN A 46 -1.37 -14.19 8.57
C GLN A 46 -1.83 -12.76 8.34
N GLN A 47 -1.24 -12.11 7.34
CA GLN A 47 -1.50 -10.73 7.00
C GLN A 47 -1.74 -10.56 5.51
N MET A 48 -2.64 -9.65 5.18
CA MET A 48 -2.97 -9.30 3.81
C MET A 48 -2.62 -7.83 3.52
N ALA A 49 -2.13 -7.57 2.31
CA ALA A 49 -1.93 -6.23 1.78
C ALA A 49 -2.67 -6.10 0.45
N TYR A 50 -3.54 -5.09 0.33
CA TYR A 50 -4.21 -4.75 -0.91
C TYR A 50 -3.61 -3.47 -1.43
N VAL A 51 -2.94 -3.57 -2.58
CA VAL A 51 -2.14 -2.48 -3.10
C VAL A 51 -2.71 -2.02 -4.43
N PHE A 52 -3.04 -0.74 -4.50
CA PHE A 52 -3.51 -0.12 -5.74
C PHE A 52 -2.88 1.26 -5.93
N ALA A 53 -2.45 1.54 -7.16
CA ALA A 53 -2.07 2.88 -7.56
C ALA A 53 -3.35 3.66 -7.85
N TRP A 54 -3.63 4.69 -7.06
CA TRP A 54 -4.90 5.42 -7.13
C TRP A 54 -4.99 6.34 -8.36
N SER A 55 -3.83 6.79 -8.85
CA SER A 55 -3.72 7.50 -10.13
C SER A 55 -2.38 7.20 -10.78
N ASN A 56 -2.31 7.38 -12.10
CA ASN A 56 -1.03 7.45 -12.80
C ASN A 56 -0.62 8.89 -13.04
N PHE A 57 0.69 9.15 -13.12
CA PHE A 57 1.24 10.50 -13.13
C PHE A 57 0.65 11.41 -14.20
N SER A 58 0.42 10.91 -15.41
CA SER A 58 -0.13 11.76 -16.48
C SER A 58 -1.59 12.16 -16.26
N ILE A 59 -2.43 11.27 -15.74
CA ILE A 59 -3.81 11.64 -15.37
C ILE A 59 -3.74 12.63 -14.22
N ALA A 60 -2.91 12.36 -13.22
CA ALA A 60 -2.79 13.23 -12.05
C ALA A 60 -2.27 14.63 -12.41
N GLU A 61 -1.28 14.72 -13.29
CA GLU A 61 -0.73 15.97 -13.81
C GLU A 61 -1.74 16.73 -14.66
N LYS A 62 -2.42 16.04 -15.60
CA LYS A 62 -3.45 16.64 -16.46
C LYS A 62 -4.64 17.18 -15.67
N GLU A 63 -5.04 16.49 -14.61
CA GLU A 63 -6.18 16.87 -13.77
C GLU A 63 -5.79 17.77 -12.60
N GLY A 64 -4.50 18.09 -12.42
CA GLY A 64 -4.02 18.93 -11.31
C GLY A 64 -4.22 18.27 -9.94
N ILE A 65 -4.26 16.94 -9.88
CA ILE A 65 -4.47 16.14 -8.67
C ILE A 65 -3.18 15.43 -8.20
N LEU A 66 -2.01 15.89 -8.67
CA LEU A 66 -0.72 15.51 -8.09
C LEU A 66 -0.68 15.84 -6.59
N PRO A 67 0.08 15.09 -5.77
CA PRO A 67 0.92 13.94 -6.14
C PRO A 67 0.14 12.64 -6.39
N CYS A 68 0.74 11.68 -7.11
CA CYS A 68 0.20 10.32 -7.19
C CYS A 68 0.25 9.63 -5.84
N ARG A 69 -0.60 8.62 -5.63
CA ARG A 69 -0.66 7.87 -4.37
C ARG A 69 -0.67 6.37 -4.60
N LEU A 70 0.21 5.67 -3.90
CA LEU A 70 0.13 4.23 -3.71
C LEU A 70 -0.71 4.01 -2.45
N CYS A 71 -1.90 3.44 -2.61
CA CYS A 71 -2.71 3.06 -1.46
C CYS A 71 -2.40 1.61 -1.10
N ILE A 72 -2.13 1.39 0.19
CA ILE A 72 -1.97 0.07 0.78
C ILE A 72 -3.05 -0.06 1.84
N ARG A 73 -3.96 -1.01 1.65
CA ARG A 73 -4.87 -1.42 2.71
C ARG A 73 -4.19 -2.52 3.51
N ILE A 74 -4.02 -2.26 4.80
CA ILE A 74 -3.34 -3.09 5.77
C ILE A 74 -4.41 -3.79 6.61
N THR A 75 -4.34 -5.11 6.69
CA THR A 75 -5.06 -5.88 7.70
C THR A 75 -4.05 -6.39 8.71
N THR A 76 -3.99 -5.73 9.86
CA THR A 76 -3.26 -6.20 11.03
C THR A 76 -3.99 -7.42 11.57
N ASP A 77 -3.23 -8.48 11.83
CA ASP A 77 -3.57 -9.76 12.44
C ASP A 77 -5.07 -10.09 12.57
N VAL A 78 -5.55 -10.98 11.72
CA VAL A 78 -6.75 -11.76 12.06
C VAL A 78 -6.24 -13.09 12.61
N PRO A 79 -6.66 -13.55 13.82
CA PRO A 79 -6.30 -14.88 14.29
C PRO A 79 -6.71 -15.88 13.22
N ALA A 80 -5.71 -16.55 12.64
CA ALA A 80 -5.73 -17.27 11.37
C ALA A 80 -7.13 -17.45 10.79
N PRO A 81 -7.61 -16.56 9.90
CA PRO A 81 -8.76 -16.90 9.11
C PRO A 81 -8.28 -18.04 8.23
N GLY A 82 -9.18 -18.98 7.94
CA GLY A 82 -8.90 -19.95 6.90
C GLY A 82 -8.59 -19.26 5.55
N PRO A 83 -8.58 -20.02 4.45
CA PRO A 83 -8.27 -19.52 3.09
C PRO A 83 -9.15 -18.37 2.56
N GLU A 84 -10.03 -17.81 3.40
CA GLU A 84 -10.95 -16.72 3.14
C GLU A 84 -10.62 -15.43 3.91
N ALA A 85 -9.43 -15.31 4.54
CA ALA A 85 -8.94 -14.08 5.19
C ALA A 85 -9.11 -12.81 4.34
N TRP A 86 -9.02 -12.98 3.03
CA TRP A 86 -9.21 -11.91 2.06
C TRP A 86 -10.63 -11.31 2.05
N LYS A 87 -11.64 -12.02 2.59
CA LYS A 87 -13.03 -11.55 2.67
C LYS A 87 -13.26 -10.53 3.78
N SER A 88 -12.50 -10.57 4.88
CA SER A 88 -12.57 -9.58 5.96
C SER A 88 -11.70 -8.36 5.71
N ALA A 89 -10.81 -8.43 4.72
CA ALA A 89 -9.92 -7.35 4.36
C ALA A 89 -10.52 -6.01 3.91
N PRO A 90 -11.77 -5.88 3.39
CA PRO A 90 -12.36 -4.56 3.18
C PRO A 90 -12.52 -3.72 4.45
N LEU A 91 -12.34 -4.31 5.64
CA LEU A 91 -12.36 -3.61 6.93
C LEU A 91 -10.97 -3.11 7.38
N GLY A 92 -9.91 -3.36 6.60
CA GLY A 92 -8.54 -2.96 6.96
C GLY A 92 -8.27 -1.45 6.84
N SER A 93 -7.27 -0.99 7.59
CA SER A 93 -6.81 0.40 7.59
C SER A 93 -6.12 0.78 6.28
N HIS A 94 -6.36 1.99 5.80
CA HIS A 94 -5.71 2.51 4.60
C HIS A 94 -4.50 3.36 4.95
N VAL A 95 -3.39 3.16 4.25
CA VAL A 95 -2.24 4.08 4.23
C VAL A 95 -1.91 4.49 2.81
N TYR A 96 -1.36 5.69 2.66
CA TYR A 96 -1.05 6.27 1.35
C TYR A 96 0.41 6.70 1.32
N ILE A 97 1.14 6.29 0.28
CA ILE A 97 2.46 6.84 -0.01
C ILE A 97 2.32 7.77 -1.20
N ALA A 98 2.55 9.06 -0.97
CA ALA A 98 2.60 10.05 -2.05
C ALA A 98 3.89 9.88 -2.85
N PHE A 99 3.80 10.02 -4.17
CA PHE A 99 4.98 10.00 -5.03
C PHE A 99 4.79 10.86 -6.27
N GLU A 100 5.91 11.36 -6.78
CA GLU A 100 5.99 12.10 -8.04
C GLU A 100 6.66 11.24 -9.11
N LYS A 101 6.83 11.81 -10.31
CA LYS A 101 7.59 11.18 -11.38
C LYS A 101 9.01 10.87 -10.89
N ASP A 102 9.48 9.67 -11.18
CA ASP A 102 10.81 9.15 -10.77
C ASP A 102 11.01 9.04 -9.23
N GLY A 103 9.93 9.19 -8.44
CA GLY A 103 9.97 9.10 -6.97
C GLY A 103 9.84 7.69 -6.38
N TRP A 104 10.16 6.62 -7.13
CA TRP A 104 9.99 5.25 -6.62
C TRP A 104 10.85 4.95 -5.40
N ASP A 105 12.10 5.41 -5.38
CA ASP A 105 13.03 5.17 -4.27
C ASP A 105 12.47 5.73 -2.94
N HIS A 106 11.70 6.83 -3.01
CA HIS A 106 10.97 7.35 -1.87
C HIS A 106 9.86 6.39 -1.43
N VAL A 107 9.12 5.81 -2.38
CA VAL A 107 8.10 4.79 -2.09
C VAL A 107 8.71 3.59 -1.39
N GLU A 108 9.81 3.05 -1.92
CA GLU A 108 10.52 1.90 -1.32
C GLU A 108 11.01 2.24 0.08
N LYS A 109 11.68 3.38 0.25
CA LYS A 109 12.17 3.84 1.56
C LYS A 109 11.03 4.03 2.56
N THR A 110 9.94 4.67 2.16
CA THR A 110 8.78 4.92 3.02
C THR A 110 8.10 3.61 3.41
N PHE A 111 7.94 2.70 2.44
CA PHE A 111 7.40 1.38 2.69
C PHE A 111 8.26 0.62 3.71
N THR A 112 9.56 0.48 3.48
CA THR A 112 10.46 -0.27 4.37
C THR A 112 10.61 0.36 5.75
N SER A 113 10.64 1.69 5.84
CA SER A 113 10.94 2.38 7.10
C SER A 113 9.71 2.63 7.98
N HIS A 114 8.51 2.70 7.39
CA HIS A 114 7.29 3.09 8.12
C HIS A 114 6.17 2.07 8.03
N ILE A 115 5.97 1.46 6.86
CA ILE A 115 4.85 0.53 6.65
C ILE A 115 5.21 -0.90 7.03
N LEU A 116 6.38 -1.39 6.63
CA LEU A 116 6.82 -2.73 6.94
C LEU A 116 6.89 -3.00 8.46
N PRO A 117 7.35 -2.06 9.31
CA PRO A 117 7.29 -2.23 10.77
C PRO A 117 5.90 -2.48 11.33
N VAL A 118 4.84 -1.92 10.72
CA VAL A 118 3.44 -2.21 11.12
C VAL A 118 3.10 -3.67 10.90
N TYR A 119 3.53 -4.25 9.77
CA TYR A 119 3.34 -5.67 9.50
C TYR A 119 4.17 -6.57 10.42
N ASP A 120 5.33 -6.10 10.90
CA ASP A 120 6.20 -6.87 11.78
C ASP A 120 5.77 -6.81 13.26
N ALA A 121 5.07 -5.74 13.67
CA ALA A 121 4.58 -5.55 15.04
C ALA A 121 3.51 -6.57 15.44
N ALA A 122 3.34 -6.78 16.75
CA ALA A 122 2.22 -7.55 17.29
C ALA A 122 0.89 -6.79 17.09
N ALA A 123 -0.24 -7.48 17.00
CA ALA A 123 -1.55 -6.89 16.69
C ALA A 123 -1.87 -5.57 17.42
N ASP A 124 -1.79 -5.58 18.75
CA ASP A 124 -2.12 -4.41 19.57
C ASP A 124 -1.19 -3.22 19.27
N ASP A 125 0.11 -3.49 19.09
CA ASP A 125 1.10 -2.46 18.74
C ASP A 125 0.91 -1.98 17.29
N ALA A 126 0.52 -2.88 16.38
CA ALA A 126 0.35 -2.59 14.96
C ALA A 126 -0.82 -1.64 14.72
N ASP A 127 -1.90 -1.74 15.48
CA ASP A 127 -3.03 -0.82 15.40
C ASP A 127 -2.66 0.60 15.87
N ASP A 128 -1.91 0.73 16.96
CA ASP A 128 -1.39 2.04 17.43
C ASP A 128 -0.39 2.64 16.43
N MET A 129 0.47 1.80 15.84
CA MET A 129 1.39 2.20 14.78
C MET A 129 0.64 2.63 13.51
N LEU A 130 -0.44 1.95 13.13
CA LEU A 130 -1.30 2.33 12.00
C LEU A 130 -1.94 3.70 12.20
N ILE A 131 -2.45 3.99 13.40
CA ILE A 131 -3.05 5.29 13.72
C ILE A 131 -2.01 6.39 13.58
N THR A 132 -0.82 6.19 14.16
CA THR A 132 0.31 7.11 14.03
C THR A 132 0.69 7.31 12.55
N LEU A 133 0.85 6.23 11.81
CA LEU A 133 1.25 6.23 10.42
C LEU A 133 0.24 6.91 9.51
N GLN A 134 -1.06 6.70 9.73
CA GLN A 134 -2.13 7.37 9.01
C GLN A 134 -2.05 8.88 9.21
N ASN A 135 -1.80 9.33 10.45
CA ASN A 135 -1.61 10.75 10.72
C ASN A 135 -0.33 11.29 10.06
N GLU A 136 0.79 10.56 10.08
CA GLU A 136 2.05 11.03 9.50
C GLU A 136 2.04 11.07 7.96
N LEU A 137 1.52 10.02 7.32
CA LEU A 137 1.52 9.88 5.87
C LEU A 137 0.39 10.64 5.17
N ASP A 138 -0.74 10.88 5.84
CA ASP A 138 -1.83 11.71 5.29
C ASP A 138 -1.52 13.23 5.41
N ILE A 139 -0.50 13.60 6.21
CA ILE A 139 0.02 14.98 6.35
C ILE A 139 1.19 15.27 5.38
N ALA A 140 1.81 14.25 4.77
CA ALA A 140 2.83 14.47 3.73
C ALA A 140 2.24 15.36 2.61
N PRO A 141 2.91 16.46 2.25
CA PRO A 141 2.24 17.69 1.85
C PRO A 141 1.30 17.45 0.68
N ARG A 142 0.03 17.86 0.85
CA ARG A 142 -0.78 18.34 -0.28
C ARG A 142 0.12 19.32 -1.00
N ALA A 143 0.64 18.96 -2.18
CA ALA A 143 1.42 19.89 -2.98
C ALA A 143 0.65 21.20 -2.97
N ALA A 144 1.28 22.24 -2.40
CA ALA A 144 0.67 23.56 -2.32
C ALA A 144 0.16 23.86 -3.72
N LYS A 145 -1.09 24.35 -3.85
CA LYS A 145 -1.60 24.86 -5.12
C LYS A 145 -0.48 25.70 -5.73
N VAL A 146 0.12 25.22 -6.82
CA VAL A 146 1.03 26.03 -7.60
C VAL A 146 0.13 27.03 -8.31
N SER A 147 -0.17 28.11 -7.60
CA SER A 147 -0.70 29.32 -8.21
C SER A 147 0.49 30.01 -8.88
N ALA A 148 0.58 29.88 -10.19
CA ALA A 148 1.23 30.82 -11.08
C ALA A 148 0.44 30.86 -12.39
#